data_AF-A0A512BDX8-F1
#
_entry.id   AF-A0A512BDX8-F1
#
_cell.length_a   1.000
_cell.length_b   1.000
_cell.length_c   1.000
_cell.angle_alpha   90.00
_cell.angle_beta   90.00
_cell.angle_gamma   90.00
#
_symmetry.space_group_name_H-M   'P 1'
#
loop_
_entity.id
_entity.type
_entity.pdbx_description
1 polymer ?
#
loop_
_entity_poly.entity_id
_entity_poly.type
_entity_poly.pdbx_seq_one_letter_code
_entity_poly.pdbx_strand_id
1 'polypeptide(L)'
;METLNNLVDLLSYNLHCLRATEQQVSDAIPLVIEQANHSSLKNALQHHAGLTTAQVERLNKIPTLIKEKIPGFAIPEMSDTGQAYLSQGVAGLIAEMRQLLTLDLAQEIKDAAIIASVQKIEHYEISAYGTAVAYANQLNLPTVAKLLNETLQEEYDADDLLTALATAAINKDGLPPELATDKTTPETDETGAMKDDSDDDQPKISISERTINSPGGRAGTSHRRYGSGESRGH
;
A
#
# COMPACT_ATOMS: atom_id res chain seq x y z
N MET A 1 13.08 7.97 -30.05
CA MET A 1 12.26 7.74 -28.84
C MET A 1 11.00 7.04 -29.30
N GLU A 2 10.52 6.08 -28.52
CA GLU A 2 9.20 5.48 -28.73
C GLU A 2 8.13 6.58 -28.66
N THR A 3 7.13 6.53 -29.54
CA THR A 3 6.09 7.57 -29.65
C THR A 3 4.74 6.98 -29.26
N LEU A 4 4.06 7.61 -28.31
CA LEU A 4 2.70 7.24 -27.88
C LEU A 4 1.70 8.11 -28.63
N ASN A 5 0.92 7.52 -29.52
CA ASN A 5 0.04 8.24 -30.46
C ASN A 5 -1.41 8.31 -29.99
N ASN A 6 -1.82 7.42 -29.08
CA ASN A 6 -3.20 7.33 -28.61
C ASN A 6 -3.27 6.81 -27.16
N LEU A 7 -4.49 6.78 -26.61
CA LEU A 7 -4.72 6.37 -25.23
C LEU A 7 -4.43 4.89 -24.98
N VAL A 8 -4.55 4.03 -25.99
CA VAL A 8 -4.20 2.61 -25.88
C VAL A 8 -2.68 2.44 -25.76
N ASP A 9 -1.90 3.21 -26.52
CA ASP A 9 -0.43 3.24 -26.38
C ASP A 9 -0.03 3.69 -24.96
N LEU A 10 -0.69 4.73 -24.44
CA LEU A 10 -0.42 5.23 -23.09
C LEU A 10 -0.86 4.23 -22.00
N LEU A 11 -2.01 3.56 -22.15
CA LEU A 11 -2.40 2.47 -21.24
C LEU A 11 -1.38 1.33 -21.28
N SER A 12 -0.89 0.96 -22.47
CA SER A 12 0.10 -0.11 -22.64
C SER A 12 1.42 0.24 -21.97
N TYR A 13 1.90 1.47 -22.13
CA TYR A 13 3.05 1.99 -21.40
C TYR A 13 2.85 1.87 -19.88
N ASN A 14 1.70 2.32 -19.36
CA ASN A 14 1.40 2.24 -17.93
C ASN A 14 1.35 0.78 -17.43
N LEU A 15 0.80 -0.15 -18.20
CA LEU A 15 0.76 -1.58 -17.84
C LEU A 15 2.17 -2.19 -17.74
N HIS A 16 3.09 -1.80 -18.62
CA HIS A 16 4.49 -2.22 -18.51
C HIS A 16 5.16 -1.60 -17.28
N CYS A 17 4.93 -0.32 -17.01
CA CYS A 17 5.44 0.34 -15.82
C CYS A 17 4.89 -0.27 -14.53
N LEU A 18 3.58 -0.60 -14.48
CA LEU A 18 2.95 -1.28 -13.34
C LEU A 18 3.59 -2.66 -13.15
N ARG A 19 3.73 -3.47 -14.20
CA ARG A 19 4.35 -4.79 -14.06
C ARG A 19 5.79 -4.70 -13.57
N ALA A 20 6.54 -3.72 -14.06
CA ALA A 20 7.89 -3.45 -13.56
C ALA A 20 7.91 -2.91 -12.13
N THR A 21 6.85 -2.22 -11.70
CA THR A 21 6.69 -1.75 -10.33
C THR A 21 6.52 -2.94 -9.40
N GLU A 22 5.51 -3.76 -9.68
CA GLU A 22 5.19 -4.99 -8.95
C GLU A 22 6.39 -5.94 -8.84
N GLN A 23 7.14 -6.13 -9.93
CA GLN A 23 8.34 -6.96 -9.90
C GLN A 23 9.41 -6.38 -8.96
N GLN A 24 9.64 -5.06 -8.99
CA GLN A 24 10.60 -4.43 -8.10
C GLN A 24 10.16 -4.47 -6.64
N VAL A 25 8.87 -4.32 -6.36
CA VAL A 25 8.30 -4.45 -5.02
C VAL A 25 8.44 -5.89 -4.53
N SER A 26 8.09 -6.88 -5.35
CA SER A 26 8.27 -8.31 -5.07
C SER A 26 9.72 -8.67 -4.74
N ASP A 27 10.69 -8.05 -5.41
CA ASP A 27 12.11 -8.28 -5.16
C ASP A 27 12.59 -7.58 -3.86
N ALA A 28 11.95 -6.48 -3.46
CA ALA A 28 12.33 -5.68 -2.31
C ALA A 28 11.68 -6.16 -1.00
N ILE A 29 10.44 -6.63 -1.03
CA ILE A 29 9.65 -6.91 0.17
C ILE A 29 10.24 -7.99 1.11
N PRO A 30 10.94 -9.05 0.65
CA PRO A 30 11.53 -10.03 1.56
C PRO A 30 12.56 -9.40 2.52
N LEU A 31 13.37 -8.46 2.01
CA LEU A 31 14.37 -7.74 2.81
C LEU A 31 13.73 -6.86 3.88
N VAL A 32 12.51 -6.38 3.64
CA VAL A 32 11.77 -5.55 4.59
C VAL A 32 11.10 -6.42 5.66
N ILE A 33 10.53 -7.56 5.27
CA ILE A 33 9.95 -8.56 6.19
C ILE A 33 10.98 -9.04 7.21
N GLU A 34 12.21 -9.34 6.76
CA GLU A 34 13.30 -9.78 7.63
C GLU A 34 13.69 -8.73 8.67
N GLN A 35 13.52 -7.45 8.32
CA GLN A 35 13.93 -6.32 9.15
C GLN A 35 12.87 -5.83 10.13
N ALA A 36 11.60 -6.14 9.90
CA ALA A 36 10.52 -5.83 10.82
C ALA A 36 10.72 -6.55 12.16
N ASN A 37 10.24 -5.96 13.25
CA ASN A 37 10.29 -6.56 14.59
C ASN A 37 8.92 -7.09 14.99
N HIS A 38 7.89 -6.26 14.86
CA HIS A 38 6.54 -6.56 15.31
C HIS A 38 5.88 -7.63 14.42
N SER A 39 5.30 -8.66 15.05
CA SER A 39 4.68 -9.79 14.36
C SER A 39 3.54 -9.37 13.45
N SER A 40 2.70 -8.42 13.88
CA SER A 40 1.63 -7.88 13.04
C SER A 40 2.14 -7.20 11.77
N LEU A 41 3.27 -6.47 11.84
CA LEU A 41 3.87 -5.85 10.66
C LEU A 41 4.44 -6.92 9.72
N LYS A 42 5.14 -7.92 10.26
CA LYS A 42 5.62 -9.07 9.47
C LYS A 42 4.48 -9.78 8.74
N ASN A 43 3.39 -10.07 9.44
CA ASN A 43 2.24 -10.74 8.85
C ASN A 43 1.59 -9.90 7.75
N ALA A 44 1.46 -8.58 7.97
CA ALA A 44 0.93 -7.66 6.96
C ALA A 44 1.81 -7.64 5.69
N LEU A 45 3.12 -7.53 5.85
CA LEU A 45 4.07 -7.53 4.73
C LEU A 45 4.14 -8.89 4.01
N GLN A 46 4.06 -10.00 4.74
CA GLN A 46 4.00 -11.35 4.14
C GLN A 46 2.71 -11.56 3.35
N HIS A 47 1.58 -11.07 3.86
CA HIS A 47 0.32 -11.09 3.16
C HIS A 47 0.41 -10.25 1.87
N HIS A 48 0.90 -9.01 1.98
CA HIS A 48 1.08 -8.13 0.82
C HIS A 48 2.02 -8.76 -0.22
N ALA A 49 3.14 -9.39 0.16
CA ALA A 49 4.01 -10.11 -0.78
C ALA A 49 3.27 -11.21 -1.59
N GLY A 50 2.30 -11.88 -0.97
CA GLY A 50 1.41 -12.83 -1.65
C GLY A 50 0.47 -12.13 -2.65
N LEU A 51 -0.08 -10.97 -2.28
CA LEU A 51 -0.89 -10.13 -3.17
C LEU A 51 -0.08 -9.62 -4.36
N THR A 52 1.12 -9.06 -4.14
CA THR A 52 2.06 -8.61 -5.19
C THR A 52 2.31 -9.72 -6.22
N THR A 53 2.52 -10.95 -5.77
CA THR A 53 2.70 -12.09 -6.68
C THR A 53 1.45 -12.34 -7.55
N ALA A 54 0.25 -12.27 -6.94
CA ALA A 54 -1.01 -12.42 -7.67
C ALA A 54 -1.29 -11.24 -8.62
N GLN A 55 -0.88 -10.03 -8.25
CA GLN A 55 -1.01 -8.80 -9.04
C GLN A 55 -0.13 -8.85 -10.30
N VAL A 56 1.12 -9.33 -10.20
CA VAL A 56 1.98 -9.62 -11.36
C VAL A 56 1.28 -10.58 -12.33
N GLU A 57 0.72 -11.67 -11.82
CA GLU A 57 -0.03 -12.64 -12.63
C GLU A 57 -1.28 -12.05 -13.27
N ARG A 58 -1.96 -11.13 -12.56
CA ARG A 58 -3.11 -10.38 -13.07
C ARG A 58 -2.70 -9.47 -14.24
N LEU A 59 -1.61 -8.73 -14.09
CA LEU A 59 -1.05 -7.88 -15.15
C LEU A 59 -0.61 -8.67 -16.38
N ASN A 60 -0.03 -9.86 -16.19
CA ASN A 60 0.41 -10.72 -17.30
C ASN A 60 -0.75 -11.20 -18.19
N LYS A 61 -1.99 -11.23 -17.68
CA LYS A 61 -3.18 -11.64 -18.45
C LYS A 61 -3.77 -10.51 -19.29
N ILE A 62 -3.58 -9.25 -18.88
CA ILE A 62 -4.23 -8.08 -19.48
C ILE A 62 -3.89 -7.86 -20.97
N PRO A 63 -2.63 -8.00 -21.43
CA PRO A 63 -2.29 -7.86 -22.84
C PRO A 63 -3.15 -8.71 -23.79
N THR A 64 -3.39 -9.96 -23.42
CA THR A 64 -4.23 -10.88 -24.19
C THR A 64 -5.68 -10.39 -24.25
N LEU A 65 -6.24 -9.94 -23.13
CA LEU A 65 -7.62 -9.42 -23.08
C LEU A 65 -7.80 -8.16 -23.95
N ILE A 66 -6.79 -7.29 -23.98
CA ILE A 66 -6.81 -6.09 -24.83
C ILE A 66 -6.79 -6.49 -26.31
N LYS A 67 -5.91 -7.43 -26.68
CA LYS A 67 -5.81 -7.95 -28.06
C LYS A 67 -7.10 -8.60 -28.54
N GLU A 68 -7.79 -9.34 -27.68
CA GLU A 68 -9.09 -9.94 -27.99
C GLU A 68 -10.19 -8.89 -28.23
N LYS A 69 -10.17 -7.82 -27.43
CA LYS A 69 -11.19 -6.77 -27.48
C LYS A 69 -10.96 -5.76 -28.61
N ILE A 70 -9.70 -5.49 -28.96
CA ILE A 70 -9.30 -4.56 -30.02
C ILE A 70 -8.42 -5.31 -31.04
N PRO A 71 -9.03 -6.06 -31.97
CA PRO A 71 -8.27 -6.80 -32.99
C PRO A 71 -7.40 -5.84 -33.81
N GLY A 72 -6.10 -6.14 -33.89
CA GLY A 72 -5.09 -5.30 -34.56
C GLY A 72 -4.31 -4.40 -33.60
N PHE A 73 -4.70 -4.32 -32.33
CA PHE A 73 -3.87 -3.74 -31.28
C PHE A 73 -3.21 -4.87 -30.47
N ALA A 74 -1.88 -4.83 -30.37
CA ALA A 74 -1.12 -5.73 -29.52
C ALA A 74 -0.23 -4.87 -28.62
N ILE A 75 -0.28 -5.15 -27.32
CA ILE A 75 0.74 -4.64 -26.40
C ILE A 75 2.04 -5.36 -26.77
N PRO A 76 3.09 -4.65 -27.20
CA PRO A 76 4.37 -5.28 -27.49
C PRO A 76 4.86 -6.07 -26.27
N GLU A 77 5.42 -7.26 -26.50
CA GLU A 77 6.13 -7.92 -25.40
C GLU A 77 7.33 -7.07 -24.99
N MET A 78 7.73 -7.17 -23.73
CA MET A 78 8.74 -6.29 -23.12
C MET A 78 10.17 -6.48 -23.67
N SER A 79 10.40 -7.20 -24.76
CA SER A 79 11.74 -7.56 -25.20
C SER A 79 11.95 -7.58 -26.72
N ASP A 80 11.61 -6.50 -27.42
CA ASP A 80 12.16 -6.29 -28.78
C ASP A 80 12.87 -4.93 -28.96
N THR A 81 12.77 -4.00 -28.01
CA THR A 81 13.37 -2.64 -28.12
C THR A 81 14.60 -2.41 -27.25
N GLY A 82 15.00 -3.37 -26.41
CA GLY A 82 16.22 -3.30 -25.60
C GLY A 82 16.16 -2.34 -24.40
N GLN A 83 15.03 -1.70 -24.12
CA GLN A 83 14.80 -0.93 -22.89
C GLN A 83 13.88 -1.72 -21.97
N ALA A 84 14.45 -2.29 -20.91
CA ALA A 84 13.64 -2.80 -19.80
C ALA A 84 12.81 -1.63 -19.27
N TYR A 85 11.49 -1.77 -19.23
CA TYR A 85 10.65 -0.81 -18.52
C TYR A 85 11.05 -0.93 -17.05
N LEU A 86 11.81 0.05 -16.56
CA LEU A 86 12.11 0.22 -15.15
C LEU A 86 11.19 1.32 -14.65
N SER A 87 10.41 1.03 -13.60
CA SER A 87 9.63 2.06 -12.93
C SER A 87 10.58 2.88 -12.05
N GLN A 88 11.14 3.96 -12.62
CA GLN A 88 12.12 4.81 -11.92
C GLN A 88 11.55 5.42 -10.64
N GLY A 89 10.24 5.71 -10.62
CA GLY A 89 9.56 6.23 -9.44
C GLY A 89 9.68 5.26 -8.26
N VAL A 90 9.21 4.02 -8.43
CA VAL A 90 9.30 3.03 -7.34
C VAL A 90 10.75 2.63 -7.05
N ALA A 91 11.62 2.59 -8.06
CA ALA A 91 13.04 2.32 -7.86
C ALA A 91 13.68 3.33 -6.89
N GLY A 92 13.32 4.61 -7.04
CA GLY A 92 13.71 5.68 -6.13
C GLY A 92 13.16 5.49 -4.72
N LEU A 93 11.87 5.15 -4.59
CA LEU A 93 11.25 4.89 -3.28
C LEU A 93 11.88 3.69 -2.55
N ILE A 94 12.17 2.61 -3.27
CA ILE A 94 12.86 1.44 -2.73
C ILE A 94 14.29 1.82 -2.32
N ALA A 95 14.98 2.66 -3.10
CA ALA A 95 16.31 3.14 -2.75
C ALA A 95 16.28 4.02 -1.48
N GLU A 96 15.31 4.93 -1.35
CA GLU A 96 15.09 5.73 -0.14
C GLU A 96 14.85 4.83 1.08
N MET A 97 13.97 3.84 0.95
CA MET A 97 13.69 2.86 2.01
C MET A 97 14.97 2.12 2.43
N ARG A 98 15.72 1.59 1.47
CA ARG A 98 16.98 0.88 1.74
C ARG A 98 17.98 1.78 2.45
N GLN A 99 18.11 3.03 2.01
CA GLN A 99 18.99 4.01 2.65
C GLN A 99 18.56 4.30 4.10
N LEU A 100 17.26 4.51 4.34
CA LEU A 100 16.73 4.74 5.68
C LEU A 100 17.03 3.55 6.61
N LEU A 101 16.88 2.32 6.11
CA LEU A 101 17.15 1.09 6.87
C LEU A 101 18.65 0.79 7.06
N THR A 102 19.56 1.57 6.44
CA THR A 102 21.00 1.49 6.76
C THR A 102 21.42 2.35 7.96
N LEU A 103 20.53 3.23 8.45
CA LEU A 103 20.80 4.03 9.63
C LEU A 103 20.73 3.18 10.90
N ASP A 104 21.42 3.63 11.95
CA ASP A 104 21.32 3.04 13.29
C ASP A 104 20.00 3.49 13.95
N LEU A 105 18.92 2.76 13.64
CA LEU A 105 17.58 3.03 14.16
C LEU A 105 17.35 2.24 15.45
N ALA A 106 16.79 2.92 16.46
CA ALA A 106 16.22 2.26 17.62
C ALA A 106 15.17 1.22 17.19
N GLN A 107 15.04 0.13 17.93
CA GLN A 107 14.20 -1.01 17.55
C GLN A 107 12.74 -0.58 17.37
N GLU A 108 12.29 0.34 18.22
CA GLU A 108 10.95 0.93 18.27
C GLU A 108 10.67 1.85 17.08
N ILE A 109 11.71 2.45 16.49
CA ILE A 109 11.62 3.35 15.34
C ILE A 109 11.74 2.59 14.01
N LYS A 110 12.38 1.43 14.01
CA LYS A 110 12.63 0.66 12.80
C LYS A 110 11.33 0.24 12.10
N ASP A 111 10.34 -0.22 12.86
CA ASP A 111 9.03 -0.60 12.30
C ASP A 111 8.26 0.62 11.79
N ALA A 112 8.35 1.76 12.47
CA ALA A 112 7.79 3.02 12.01
C ALA A 112 8.40 3.45 10.66
N ALA A 113 9.72 3.32 10.52
CA ALA A 113 10.45 3.63 9.30
C ALA A 113 10.08 2.70 8.14
N ILE A 114 9.89 1.40 8.42
CA ILE A 114 9.38 0.42 7.46
C ILE A 114 7.98 0.81 6.99
N ILE A 115 7.05 1.05 7.92
CA ILE A 115 5.66 1.40 7.59
C ILE A 115 5.64 2.66 6.72
N ALA A 116 6.32 3.73 7.14
CA ALA A 116 6.36 4.98 6.39
C ALA A 116 6.95 4.79 4.97
N SER A 117 7.92 3.91 4.80
CA SER A 117 8.54 3.64 3.50
C SER A 117 7.64 2.82 2.58
N VAL A 118 6.99 1.77 3.11
CA VAL A 118 6.07 0.93 2.34
C VAL A 118 4.83 1.73 1.93
N GLN A 119 4.27 2.56 2.81
CA GLN A 119 3.14 3.44 2.44
C GLN A 119 3.44 4.37 1.25
N LYS A 120 4.68 4.86 1.11
CA LYS A 120 5.06 5.66 -0.08
C LYS A 120 4.94 4.84 -1.36
N ILE A 121 5.29 3.55 -1.30
CA ILE A 121 5.19 2.61 -2.42
C ILE A 121 3.71 2.34 -2.73
N GLU A 122 2.89 2.03 -1.71
CA GLU A 122 1.43 1.86 -1.88
C GLU A 122 0.79 3.08 -2.56
N HIS A 123 1.13 4.29 -2.12
CA HIS A 123 0.60 5.52 -2.70
C HIS A 123 1.01 5.73 -4.17
N TYR A 124 2.22 5.29 -4.56
CA TYR A 124 2.64 5.28 -5.95
C TYR A 124 1.76 4.33 -6.77
N GLU A 125 1.52 3.13 -6.26
CA GLU A 125 0.72 2.09 -6.91
C GLU A 125 -0.76 2.49 -7.01
N ILE A 126 -1.35 3.01 -5.93
CA ILE A 126 -2.71 3.58 -5.91
C ILE A 126 -2.88 4.64 -7.01
N SER A 127 -1.90 5.54 -7.16
CA SER A 127 -1.94 6.56 -8.20
C SER A 127 -1.85 5.96 -9.61
N ALA A 128 -0.94 5.01 -9.81
CA ALA A 128 -0.70 4.37 -11.09
C ALA A 128 -1.90 3.49 -11.53
N TYR A 129 -2.39 2.63 -10.64
CA TYR A 129 -3.56 1.79 -10.89
C TYR A 129 -4.84 2.62 -11.06
N GLY A 130 -5.04 3.67 -10.26
CA GLY A 130 -6.19 4.58 -10.42
C GLY A 130 -6.25 5.20 -11.82
N THR A 131 -5.09 5.60 -12.35
CA THR A 131 -4.96 6.14 -13.71
C THR A 131 -5.23 5.05 -14.75
N ALA A 132 -4.65 3.85 -14.59
CA ALA A 132 -4.83 2.74 -15.52
C ALA A 132 -6.30 2.26 -15.59
N VAL A 133 -7.00 2.21 -14.47
CA VAL A 133 -8.45 1.92 -14.40
C VAL A 133 -9.24 2.97 -15.18
N ALA A 134 -8.94 4.26 -14.99
CA ALA A 134 -9.62 5.34 -15.70
C ALA A 134 -9.44 5.20 -17.21
N TYR A 135 -8.22 4.91 -17.68
CA TYR A 135 -7.94 4.73 -19.11
C TYR A 135 -8.60 3.48 -19.68
N ALA A 136 -8.58 2.35 -18.97
CA ALA A 136 -9.28 1.14 -19.39
C ALA A 136 -10.80 1.38 -19.55
N ASN A 137 -11.40 2.19 -18.67
CA ASN A 137 -12.80 2.60 -18.80
C ASN A 137 -13.04 3.49 -20.03
N GLN A 138 -12.19 4.49 -20.27
CA GLN A 138 -12.30 5.37 -21.45
C GLN A 138 -12.17 4.60 -22.77
N LEU A 139 -11.38 3.52 -22.77
CA LEU A 139 -11.20 2.63 -23.92
C LEU A 139 -12.28 1.56 -24.04
N ASN A 140 -13.30 1.56 -23.19
CA ASN A 140 -14.37 0.55 -23.15
C ASN A 140 -13.83 -0.89 -23.00
N LEU A 141 -12.84 -1.07 -22.10
CA LEU A 141 -12.22 -2.34 -21.74
C LEU A 141 -12.71 -2.81 -20.35
N PRO A 142 -13.99 -3.17 -20.15
CA PRO A 142 -14.57 -3.39 -18.82
C PRO A 142 -13.90 -4.54 -18.05
N THR A 143 -13.49 -5.61 -18.73
CA THR A 143 -12.78 -6.73 -18.10
C THR A 143 -11.41 -6.30 -17.58
N VAL A 144 -10.67 -5.49 -18.34
CA VAL A 144 -9.37 -4.94 -17.94
C VAL A 144 -9.53 -3.97 -16.78
N ALA A 145 -10.50 -3.05 -16.88
CA ALA A 145 -10.80 -2.10 -15.82
C ALA A 145 -11.16 -2.80 -14.51
N LYS A 146 -11.94 -3.89 -14.57
CA LYS A 146 -12.26 -4.72 -13.41
C LYS A 146 -11.01 -5.32 -12.76
N LEU A 147 -10.13 -5.93 -13.54
CA LEU A 147 -8.90 -6.54 -13.02
C LEU A 147 -7.97 -5.50 -12.40
N LEU A 148 -7.76 -4.36 -13.06
CA LEU A 148 -6.94 -3.28 -12.51
C LEU A 148 -7.56 -2.69 -11.24
N ASN A 149 -8.89 -2.60 -11.18
CA ASN A 149 -9.58 -2.11 -10.00
C ASN A 149 -9.51 -3.10 -8.84
N GLU A 150 -9.45 -4.40 -9.12
CA GLU A 150 -9.20 -5.43 -8.10
C GLU A 150 -7.85 -5.19 -7.42
N THR A 151 -6.78 -5.03 -8.19
CA THR A 151 -5.47 -4.64 -7.64
C THR A 151 -5.55 -3.32 -6.87
N LEU A 152 -6.18 -2.29 -7.46
CA LEU A 152 -6.30 -0.98 -6.80
C LEU A 152 -6.95 -1.08 -5.41
N GLN A 153 -7.94 -1.96 -5.21
CA GLN A 153 -8.55 -2.14 -3.89
C GLN A 153 -7.60 -2.86 -2.93
N GLU A 154 -6.85 -3.85 -3.41
CA GLU A 154 -5.82 -4.54 -2.62
C GLU A 154 -4.78 -3.54 -2.08
N GLU A 155 -4.33 -2.55 -2.89
CA GLU A 155 -3.38 -1.54 -2.42
C GLU A 155 -3.97 -0.53 -1.43
N TYR A 156 -5.25 -0.16 -1.61
CA TYR A 156 -5.94 0.65 -0.60
C TYR A 156 -6.06 -0.10 0.73
N ASP A 157 -6.40 -1.38 0.69
CA ASP A 157 -6.54 -2.21 1.90
C ASP A 157 -5.17 -2.40 2.59
N ALA A 158 -4.08 -2.52 1.81
CA ALA A 158 -2.71 -2.56 2.33
C ALA A 158 -2.30 -1.24 3.01
N ASP A 159 -2.55 -0.09 2.37
CA ASP A 159 -2.26 1.23 2.95
C ASP A 159 -3.09 1.54 4.21
N ASP A 160 -4.37 1.17 4.21
CA ASP A 160 -5.24 1.30 5.40
C ASP A 160 -4.71 0.45 6.56
N LEU A 161 -4.26 -0.79 6.27
CA LEU A 161 -3.66 -1.66 7.27
C LEU A 161 -2.35 -1.08 7.82
N LEU A 162 -1.49 -0.54 6.95
CA LEU A 162 -0.25 0.12 7.37
C LEU A 162 -0.52 1.36 8.21
N THR A 163 -1.53 2.16 7.87
CA THR A 163 -1.98 3.30 8.68
C THR A 163 -2.47 2.88 10.07
N ALA A 164 -3.24 1.79 10.13
CA ALA A 164 -3.69 1.23 11.40
C ALA A 164 -2.49 0.76 12.26
N LEU A 165 -1.50 0.10 11.65
CA LEU A 165 -0.27 -0.31 12.33
C LEU A 165 0.57 0.90 12.80
N ALA A 166 0.66 1.97 12.00
CA ALA A 166 1.38 3.19 12.35
C ALA A 166 0.76 3.96 13.53
N THR A 167 -0.55 3.86 13.71
CA THR A 167 -1.26 4.57 14.79
C THR A 167 -1.48 3.70 16.03
N ALA A 168 -1.20 2.39 15.93
CA ALA A 168 -1.30 1.43 17.00
C ALA A 168 -0.05 1.41 17.92
N ALA A 169 0.04 0.38 18.76
CA ALA A 169 1.11 0.22 19.75
C ALA A 169 2.53 0.23 19.15
N ILE A 170 2.70 -0.11 17.87
CA ILE A 170 4.00 -0.15 17.19
C ILE A 170 4.75 1.18 17.31
N ASN A 171 4.05 2.31 17.21
CA ASN A 171 4.69 3.63 17.31
C ASN A 171 4.56 4.28 18.69
N LYS A 172 3.87 3.65 19.66
CA LYS A 172 3.77 4.18 21.02
C LYS A 172 5.10 4.11 21.75
N ASP A 173 5.87 3.05 21.49
CA ASP A 173 7.18 2.83 22.10
C ASP A 173 8.27 3.73 21.46
N GLY A 174 7.98 4.31 20.29
CA GLY A 174 8.85 5.27 19.59
C GLY A 174 8.61 6.74 19.95
N LEU A 175 7.73 7.03 20.92
CA LEU A 175 7.46 8.41 21.33
C LEU A 175 8.67 9.00 22.08
N PRO A 176 9.02 10.28 21.82
CA PRO A 176 10.05 10.94 22.61
C PRO A 176 9.59 11.08 24.07
N PRO A 177 10.52 11.11 25.05
CA PRO A 177 10.19 11.15 26.48
C PRO A 177 9.22 12.27 26.87
N GLU A 178 9.28 13.41 26.18
CA GLU A 178 8.43 14.57 26.43
C GLU A 178 6.96 14.36 26.01
N LEU A 179 6.70 13.38 25.13
CA LEU A 179 5.36 13.03 24.62
C LEU A 179 4.86 11.67 25.14
N ALA A 180 5.72 10.91 25.83
CA ALA A 180 5.32 9.72 26.57
C ALA A 180 4.50 10.17 27.80
N THR A 181 3.19 10.39 27.61
CA THR A 181 2.31 10.77 28.71
C THR A 181 2.34 9.71 29.80
N ASP A 182 2.76 10.12 30.99
CA ASP A 182 2.81 9.35 32.22
C ASP A 182 1.46 8.68 32.50
N LYS A 183 1.39 7.35 32.32
CA LYS A 183 0.32 6.53 32.90
C LYS A 183 0.65 6.21 34.35
N THR A 184 0.81 7.23 35.20
CA THR A 184 0.84 7.04 36.65
C THR A 184 0.21 8.23 37.36
N THR A 185 -1.11 8.31 37.30
CA THR A 185 -1.90 8.80 38.43
C THR A 185 -3.30 8.18 38.34
N PRO A 186 -3.62 7.18 39.15
CA PRO A 186 -5.01 7.03 39.57
C PRO A 186 -5.31 8.29 40.39
N GLU A 187 -6.28 9.10 39.97
CA GLU A 187 -6.94 10.03 40.89
C GLU A 187 -7.51 9.16 42.03
N THR A 188 -6.83 9.16 43.18
CA THR A 188 -7.38 8.60 44.40
C THR A 188 -8.47 9.54 44.89
N ASP A 189 -9.69 9.28 44.44
CA ASP A 189 -10.86 9.74 45.17
C ASP A 189 -10.93 8.90 46.45
N GLU A 190 -10.86 9.57 47.59
CA GLU A 190 -10.92 8.97 48.91
C GLU A 190 -12.26 8.25 49.10
N THR A 191 -12.33 6.94 48.86
CA THR A 191 -13.08 6.00 49.70
C THR A 191 -12.49 4.59 49.55
N GLY A 192 -12.02 4.03 50.67
CA GLY A 192 -11.19 2.84 50.69
C GLY A 192 -11.87 1.54 50.26
N ALA A 193 -11.07 0.69 49.60
CA ALA A 193 -11.02 -0.75 49.81
C ALA A 193 -9.75 -1.30 49.12
N MET A 194 -8.93 -2.04 49.85
CA MET A 194 -7.84 -2.83 49.28
C MET A 194 -8.41 -3.93 48.38
N LYS A 195 -7.92 -4.03 47.15
CA LYS A 195 -7.83 -5.30 46.43
C LYS A 195 -6.49 -5.40 45.72
N ASP A 196 -5.77 -6.42 46.16
CA ASP A 196 -4.67 -7.10 45.50
C ASP A 196 -5.24 -7.79 44.24
N ASP A 197 -4.63 -7.55 43.08
CA ASP A 197 -4.34 -8.60 42.10
C ASP A 197 -3.50 -8.02 40.96
N SER A 198 -2.35 -8.64 40.79
CA SER A 198 -1.50 -8.58 39.61
C SER A 198 -2.25 -9.04 38.37
N ASP A 199 -2.25 -8.26 37.28
CA ASP A 199 -2.28 -8.82 35.93
C ASP A 199 -1.70 -7.86 34.90
N ASP A 200 -0.81 -8.42 34.08
CA ASP A 200 -0.06 -7.83 32.98
C ASP A 200 -1.01 -7.55 31.79
N ASP A 201 -1.61 -6.36 31.76
CA ASP A 201 -2.53 -5.94 30.69
C ASP A 201 -1.77 -5.23 29.56
N GLN A 202 -1.04 -6.01 28.76
CA GLN A 202 -0.70 -5.60 27.41
C GLN A 202 -1.94 -5.73 26.51
N PRO A 203 -2.38 -4.66 25.82
CA PRO A 203 -3.54 -4.74 24.94
C PRO A 203 -3.24 -5.64 23.74
N LYS A 204 -3.75 -6.87 23.77
CA LYS A 204 -3.74 -7.79 22.62
C LYS A 204 -4.61 -7.21 21.51
N ILE A 205 -3.98 -6.61 20.51
CA ILE A 205 -4.66 -6.22 19.27
C ILE A 205 -5.01 -7.51 18.53
N SER A 206 -6.29 -7.89 18.54
CA SER A 206 -6.81 -9.00 17.75
C SER A 206 -7.07 -8.51 16.32
N ILE A 207 -6.02 -8.44 15.50
CA ILE A 207 -6.17 -8.40 14.05
C ILE A 207 -6.53 -9.82 13.62
N SER A 208 -7.83 -10.11 13.52
CA SER A 208 -8.29 -11.43 13.08
C SER A 208 -7.91 -11.67 11.61
N GLU A 209 -7.73 -12.93 11.21
CA GLU A 209 -7.55 -13.33 9.79
C GLU A 209 -8.63 -12.74 8.87
N ARG A 210 -9.79 -12.37 9.41
CA ARG A 210 -10.89 -11.73 8.68
C ARG A 210 -10.58 -10.30 8.23
N THR A 211 -9.74 -9.57 8.97
CA THR A 211 -9.27 -8.22 8.59
C THR A 211 -8.22 -8.32 7.49
N ILE A 212 -7.41 -9.38 7.51
CA ILE A 212 -6.36 -9.66 6.53
C ILE A 212 -6.98 -10.20 5.22
N ASN A 213 -8.02 -11.03 5.31
CA ASN A 213 -8.67 -11.70 4.17
C ASN A 213 -9.96 -11.00 3.69
N SER A 214 -10.27 -9.76 4.08
CA SER A 214 -11.50 -9.10 3.62
C SER A 214 -11.35 -8.60 2.17
N PRO A 215 -12.01 -9.23 1.19
CA PRO A 215 -11.97 -8.77 -0.18
C PRO A 215 -13.11 -7.77 -0.36
N GLY A 216 -12.83 -6.48 -0.16
CA GLY A 216 -13.81 -5.43 -0.40
C GLY A 216 -14.82 -5.27 0.74
N GLY A 217 -14.50 -4.36 1.65
CA GLY A 217 -15.42 -3.99 2.72
C GLY A 217 -14.98 -2.71 3.38
N ARG A 218 -15.15 -1.58 2.68
CA ARG A 218 -14.89 -0.22 3.15
C ARG A 218 -15.39 -0.01 4.58
N ALA A 219 -14.51 -0.17 5.56
CA ALA A 219 -14.72 0.19 6.96
C ALA A 219 -13.92 1.47 7.26
N GLY A 220 -14.24 2.52 6.50
CA GLY A 220 -13.61 3.82 6.63
C GLY A 220 -14.41 4.84 5.85
N THR A 221 -15.34 5.52 6.52
CA THR A 221 -15.98 6.74 6.00
C THR A 221 -14.94 7.86 5.89
N SER A 222 -14.10 7.80 4.87
CA SER A 222 -13.35 8.97 4.41
C SER A 222 -14.32 9.87 3.65
N HIS A 223 -14.91 10.83 4.38
CA HIS A 223 -15.62 11.96 3.82
C HIS A 223 -14.63 12.84 3.03
N ARG A 224 -14.31 12.47 1.79
CA ARG A 224 -13.73 13.41 0.82
C ARG A 224 -14.88 14.20 0.18
N ARG A 225 -15.51 15.09 0.95
CA ARG A 225 -16.38 16.14 0.39
C ARG A 225 -15.44 17.17 -0.25
N TYR A 226 -15.32 17.14 -1.57
CA TYR A 226 -15.01 18.37 -2.28
C TYR A 226 -16.19 19.31 -2.05
N GLY A 227 -15.98 20.33 -1.21
CA GLY A 227 -16.97 21.36 -0.96
C GLY A 227 -17.31 22.06 -2.28
N SER A 228 -18.53 21.83 -2.76
CA SER A 228 -19.20 22.71 -3.70
C SER A 228 -19.40 24.07 -3.01
N GLY A 229 -18.50 25.01 -3.26
CA GLY A 229 -18.72 26.41 -2.93
C GLY A 229 -19.76 27.00 -3.87
N GLU A 230 -20.98 27.13 -3.37
CA GLU A 230 -22.05 27.87 -4.03
C GLU A 230 -21.66 29.33 -4.28
N SER A 231 -21.98 29.78 -5.50
CA SER A 231 -22.69 31.03 -5.82
C SER A 231 -22.40 32.26 -4.96
N ARG A 232 -21.74 33.25 -5.58
CA ARG A 232 -22.03 34.67 -5.31
C ARG A 232 -22.55 35.30 -6.59
N GLY A 233 -23.85 35.55 -6.61
CA GLY A 233 -24.42 36.59 -7.45
C GLY A 233 -24.06 37.96 -6.88
N HIS A 234 -23.68 38.86 -7.78
CA HIS A 234 -24.23 40.21 -7.93
C HIS A 234 -23.97 40.68 -9.35
#